data_AF-A0A510PL48-F1
#
_entry.id   AF-A0A510PL48-F1
#
_cell.length_a   1.000
_cell.length_b   1.000
_cell.length_c   1.000
_cell.angle_alpha   90.00
_cell.angle_beta   90.00
_cell.angle_gamma   90.00
#
_symmetry.space_group_name_H-M   'P 1'
#
loop_
_entity.id
_entity.type
_entity.pdbx_description
1 polymer ?
#
loop_
_entity_poly.entity_id
_entity_poly.type
_entity_poly.pdbx_seq_one_letter_code
_entity_poly.pdbx_strand_id
1 'polypeptide(L)'
;MTTKEQYYQRLSSAKKPTDSDTLAVISYFGNDDKYFFLNSVDGRSFLGQAAHFMRELCLENDGNLEAILSKTQAVLEPLMPSNIADFDKVNWDFVGLWYLWGECFDEVNDM
;
A
#
# COMPACT_ATOMS: atom_id res chain seq x y z
N MET A 1 9.14 15.74 -14.28
CA MET A 1 8.44 14.48 -13.96
C MET A 1 7.88 14.64 -12.56
N THR A 2 6.57 14.58 -12.37
CA THR A 2 5.92 14.64 -11.05
C THR A 2 6.12 13.33 -10.28
N THR A 3 5.93 13.34 -8.96
CA THR A 3 5.95 12.12 -8.13
C THR A 3 4.90 11.10 -8.57
N LYS A 4 3.73 11.59 -9.00
CA LYS A 4 2.67 10.78 -9.62
C LYS A 4 3.13 10.10 -10.93
N GLU A 5 3.83 10.83 -11.80
CA GLU A 5 4.40 10.25 -13.03
C GLU A 5 5.48 9.20 -12.72
N GLN A 6 6.34 9.46 -11.73
CA GLN A 6 7.34 8.49 -11.25
C GLN A 6 6.68 7.21 -10.72
N TYR A 7 5.59 7.35 -9.97
CA TYR A 7 4.79 6.23 -9.47
C TYR A 7 4.26 5.36 -10.63
N TYR A 8 3.59 5.95 -11.63
CA TYR A 8 3.07 5.18 -12.76
C TYR A 8 4.19 4.53 -13.59
N GLN A 9 5.33 5.20 -13.73
CA GLN A 9 6.50 4.62 -14.41
C GLN A 9 7.03 3.39 -13.64
N ARG A 10 7.16 3.46 -12.31
CA ARG A 10 7.57 2.33 -11.50
C ARG A 10 6.55 1.20 -11.52
N LEU A 11 5.26 1.51 -11.35
CA LEU A 11 4.20 0.50 -11.36
C LEU A 11 4.13 -0.24 -12.70
N SER A 12 4.19 0.49 -13.83
CA SER A 12 4.16 -0.13 -15.17
C SER A 12 5.41 -0.96 -15.47
N SER A 13 6.54 -0.63 -14.85
CA SER A 13 7.80 -1.36 -15.02
C SER A 13 7.98 -2.50 -14.00
N ALA A 14 7.18 -2.54 -12.94
CA ALA A 14 7.28 -3.54 -11.88
C ALA A 14 6.87 -4.91 -12.42
N LYS A 15 7.75 -5.90 -12.26
CA LYS A 15 7.42 -7.29 -12.58
C LYS A 15 6.44 -7.80 -11.53
N LYS A 16 5.32 -8.37 -11.98
CA LYS A 16 4.38 -9.05 -11.09
C LYS A 16 5.14 -10.12 -10.27
N PRO A 17 4.94 -10.17 -8.94
CA PRO A 17 5.61 -11.15 -8.11
C PRO A 17 5.15 -12.56 -8.46
N THR A 18 6.05 -13.51 -8.30
CA THR A 18 5.77 -14.95 -8.43
C THR A 18 6.16 -15.72 -7.16
N ASP A 19 6.81 -15.04 -6.21
CA ASP A 19 7.14 -15.59 -4.90
C ASP A 19 5.87 -15.70 -4.04
N SER A 20 5.78 -16.79 -3.28
CA SER A 20 4.60 -17.13 -2.50
C SER A 20 4.33 -16.14 -1.36
N ASP A 21 5.37 -15.58 -0.77
CA ASP A 21 5.27 -14.69 0.40
C ASP A 21 4.63 -13.35 0.00
N THR A 22 5.10 -12.72 -1.08
CA THR A 22 4.47 -11.49 -1.61
C THR A 22 3.04 -11.74 -2.07
N LEU A 23 2.80 -12.87 -2.75
CA LEU A 23 1.44 -13.24 -3.18
C LEU A 23 0.50 -13.49 -1.99
N ALA A 24 1.00 -14.05 -0.89
CA ALA A 24 0.22 -14.25 0.33
C ALA A 24 -0.16 -12.91 0.98
N VAL A 25 0.77 -11.95 1.04
CA VAL A 25 0.48 -10.58 1.52
C VAL A 25 -0.56 -9.89 0.64
N ILE A 26 -0.41 -9.94 -0.69
CA ILE A 26 -1.38 -9.38 -1.62
C ILE A 26 -2.75 -10.05 -1.47
N SER A 27 -2.76 -11.38 -1.30
CA SER A 27 -4.01 -12.11 -1.09
C SER A 27 -4.67 -11.77 0.25
N TYR A 28 -3.89 -11.49 1.30
CA TYR A 28 -4.42 -11.15 2.61
C TYR A 28 -5.13 -9.79 2.58
N PHE A 29 -4.44 -8.75 2.07
CA PHE A 29 -5.01 -7.40 2.00
C PHE A 29 -6.01 -7.21 0.86
N GLY A 30 -5.97 -8.04 -0.18
CA GLY A 30 -6.92 -8.02 -1.29
C GLY A 30 -8.20 -8.83 -1.04
N ASN A 31 -8.35 -9.44 0.13
CA ASN A 31 -9.56 -10.19 0.49
C ASN A 31 -10.58 -9.26 1.18
N ASP A 32 -11.42 -8.63 0.36
CA ASP A 32 -12.45 -7.68 0.82
C ASP A 32 -13.47 -8.32 1.77
N ASP A 33 -13.72 -9.63 1.69
CA ASP A 33 -14.67 -10.33 2.58
C ASP A 33 -14.21 -10.37 4.04
N LYS A 34 -12.92 -10.14 4.31
CA LYS A 34 -12.35 -10.27 5.66
C LYS A 34 -12.14 -8.95 6.40
N TYR A 35 -12.13 -7.80 5.70
CA TYR A 35 -11.73 -6.52 6.30
C TYR A 35 -12.56 -5.33 5.81
N PHE A 36 -13.88 -5.37 6.02
CA PHE A 36 -14.70 -4.17 6.06
C PHE A 36 -14.54 -3.51 7.44
N PHE A 37 -13.65 -2.54 7.58
CA PHE A 37 -13.72 -1.63 8.72
C PHE A 37 -14.56 -0.42 8.33
N LEU A 38 -15.54 -0.10 9.17
CA LEU A 38 -16.26 1.16 9.11
C LEU A 38 -15.37 2.21 9.75
N ASN A 39 -15.16 3.33 9.07
CA ASN A 39 -14.53 4.49 9.68
C ASN A 39 -15.34 4.89 10.92
N SER A 40 -14.71 4.89 12.09
CA SER A 40 -15.39 5.18 13.37
C SER A 40 -15.85 6.64 13.50
N VAL A 41 -15.39 7.52 12.60
CA VAL A 41 -15.71 8.96 12.60
C VAL A 41 -16.93 9.26 11.73
N ASP A 42 -17.07 8.62 10.56
CA ASP A 42 -18.13 8.93 9.59
C ASP A 42 -18.97 7.73 9.12
N GLY A 43 -18.66 6.51 9.57
CA GLY A 43 -19.40 5.29 9.28
C GLY A 43 -19.28 4.79 7.83
N ARG A 44 -18.38 5.35 7.01
CA ARG A 44 -18.18 4.88 5.63
C ARG A 44 -17.36 3.59 5.62
N SER A 45 -17.78 2.62 4.81
CA SER A 45 -16.95 1.46 4.46
C SER A 45 -15.83 1.92 3.55
N PHE A 46 -14.57 1.63 3.89
CA PHE A 46 -13.46 1.80 2.97
C PHE A 46 -12.93 0.43 2.52
N LEU A 47 -12.77 0.28 1.22
CA LEU A 47 -12.01 -0.82 0.61
C LEU A 47 -10.53 -0.72 1.02
N GLY A 48 -9.90 -1.87 1.27
CA GLY A 48 -8.44 -2.01 1.35
C GLY A 48 -7.78 -1.25 2.50
N GLN A 49 -7.72 -1.86 3.69
CA GLN A 49 -6.95 -1.34 4.84
C GLN A 49 -5.54 -0.89 4.44
N ALA A 50 -4.85 -1.68 3.61
CA ALA A 50 -3.53 -1.33 3.09
C ALA A 50 -3.55 -0.03 2.27
N ALA A 51 -4.53 0.15 1.38
CA ALA A 51 -4.63 1.33 0.54
C ALA A 51 -4.82 2.61 1.38
N HIS A 52 -5.66 2.58 2.41
CA HIS A 52 -5.81 3.70 3.35
C HIS A 52 -4.48 4.06 4.03
N PHE A 53 -3.75 3.06 4.55
CA PHE A 53 -2.45 3.31 5.16
C PHE A 53 -1.42 3.83 4.15
N MET A 54 -1.46 3.38 2.90
CA MET A 54 -0.61 3.93 1.83
C MET A 54 -0.96 5.39 1.50
N ARG A 55 -2.24 5.78 1.54
CA ARG A 55 -2.67 7.18 1.42
C ARG A 55 -2.12 8.04 2.55
N GLU A 56 -2.28 7.60 3.80
CA GLU A 56 -1.75 8.34 4.95
C GLU A 56 -0.22 8.50 4.84
N LEU A 57 0.49 7.42 4.47
CA LEU A 57 1.93 7.51 4.17
C LEU A 57 2.23 8.51 3.05
N CYS A 58 1.40 8.59 2.01
CA CYS A 58 1.57 9.56 0.94
C CYS A 58 1.48 11.00 1.45
N LEU A 59 0.46 11.30 2.26
CA LEU A 59 0.26 12.62 2.85
C LEU A 59 1.34 12.99 3.87
N GLU A 60 1.68 12.06 4.78
CA GLU A 60 2.71 12.27 5.81
C GLU A 60 4.12 12.52 5.27
N ASN A 61 4.37 12.10 4.02
CA ASN A 61 5.68 12.21 3.38
C ASN A 61 5.66 13.12 2.16
N ASP A 62 4.67 14.02 2.04
CA ASP A 62 4.55 15.01 0.97
C ASP A 62 4.65 14.38 -0.44
N GLY A 63 4.10 13.18 -0.62
CA GLY A 63 4.14 12.44 -1.88
C GLY A 63 5.52 11.90 -2.27
N ASN A 64 6.49 11.84 -1.35
CA ASN A 64 7.80 11.25 -1.61
C ASN A 64 7.71 9.73 -1.74
N LEU A 65 7.70 9.24 -2.98
CA LEU A 65 7.57 7.82 -3.31
C LEU A 65 8.64 6.92 -2.64
N GLU A 66 9.88 7.38 -2.52
CA GLU A 66 10.95 6.57 -1.89
C GLU A 66 10.72 6.43 -0.38
N ALA A 67 10.31 7.52 0.27
CA ALA A 67 9.97 7.50 1.69
C ALA A 67 8.74 6.62 1.96
N ILE A 68 7.72 6.69 1.11
CA ILE A 68 6.52 5.84 1.20
C ILE A 68 6.90 4.36 1.10
N LEU A 69 7.66 3.99 0.06
CA LEU A 69 8.01 2.58 -0.18
C LEU A 69 8.89 2.01 0.94
N SER A 70 9.88 2.77 1.42
CA SER A 70 10.75 2.35 2.53
C SER A 70 10.01 2.15 3.86
N LYS A 71 8.83 2.77 4.05
CA LYS A 71 8.00 2.61 5.25
C LYS A 71 6.92 1.54 5.12
N THR A 72 6.66 1.03 3.92
CA THR A 72 5.56 0.09 3.63
C THR A 72 5.54 -1.10 4.58
N GLN A 73 6.69 -1.77 4.76
CA GLN A 73 6.80 -2.93 5.64
C GLN A 73 6.39 -2.58 7.08
N ALA A 74 7.01 -1.54 7.64
CA ALA A 74 6.77 -1.14 9.03
C ALA A 74 5.29 -0.77 9.30
N VAL A 75 4.56 -0.32 8.28
CA VAL A 75 3.15 0.07 8.39
C VAL A 75 2.22 -1.11 8.19
N LEU A 76 2.48 -1.98 7.21
CA LEU A 76 1.56 -3.07 6.85
C LEU A 76 1.84 -4.37 7.59
N GLU A 77 3.09 -4.71 7.88
CA GLU A 77 3.46 -5.94 8.58
C GLU A 77 2.72 -6.14 9.91
N PRO A 78 2.59 -5.13 10.80
CA PRO A 78 1.91 -5.31 12.09
C PRO A 78 0.41 -5.62 11.99
N LEU A 79 -0.19 -5.41 10.81
CA LEU A 79 -1.61 -5.66 10.54
C LEU A 79 -1.90 -7.12 10.14
N MET A 80 -0.85 -7.93 10.02
CA MET A 80 -0.89 -9.32 9.56
C MET A 80 -0.50 -10.29 10.67
N PRO A 81 -1.22 -11.41 10.83
CA PRO A 81 -0.70 -12.58 11.52
C PRO A 81 0.67 -13.01 11.00
N SER A 82 1.61 -13.29 11.91
CA SER A 82 2.99 -13.65 11.58
C SER A 82 3.16 -14.99 10.85
N ASN A 83 2.10 -15.77 10.71
CA ASN A 83 2.09 -17.05 10.00
C ASN A 83 1.62 -16.96 8.55
N ILE A 84 1.35 -15.75 8.03
CA ILE A 84 0.86 -15.55 6.66
C ILE A 84 1.97 -15.70 5.63
N ALA A 85 3.16 -15.17 5.92
CA ALA A 85 4.30 -15.15 5.02
C ALA A 85 5.59 -15.05 5.82
N ASP A 86 6.71 -15.38 5.19
CA ASP A 86 8.04 -14.99 5.67
C ASP A 86 8.28 -13.52 5.25
N PHE A 87 8.05 -12.57 6.17
CA PHE A 87 8.08 -11.14 5.88
C PHE A 87 9.43 -10.61 5.40
N ASP A 88 10.53 -11.31 5.72
CA ASP A 88 11.87 -10.98 5.22
C ASP A 88 12.05 -11.31 3.73
N LYS A 89 11.16 -12.13 3.15
CA LYS A 89 11.15 -12.51 1.73
C LYS A 89 10.15 -11.74 0.88
N VAL A 90 9.28 -10.96 1.52
CA VAL A 90 8.24 -10.19 0.82
C VAL A 90 8.88 -9.04 0.05
N ASN A 91 8.45 -8.86 -1.19
CA ASN A 91 8.76 -7.67 -1.98
C ASN A 91 7.86 -6.51 -1.56
N TRP A 92 8.26 -5.83 -0.48
CA TRP A 92 7.51 -4.72 0.10
C TRP A 92 7.39 -3.51 -0.83
N ASP A 93 8.36 -3.27 -1.70
CA ASP A 93 8.26 -2.22 -2.73
C ASP A 93 7.10 -2.51 -3.68
N PHE A 94 6.94 -3.77 -4.12
CA PHE A 94 5.81 -4.15 -4.96
C PHE A 94 4.48 -4.03 -4.20
N VAL A 95 4.42 -4.49 -2.95
CA VAL A 95 3.21 -4.37 -2.10
C VAL A 95 2.82 -2.90 -1.96
N GLY A 96 3.78 -2.02 -1.66
CA GLY A 96 3.55 -0.58 -1.53
C GLY A 96 3.06 0.03 -2.84
N LEU A 97 3.70 -0.29 -3.97
CA LEU A 97 3.26 0.15 -5.29
C LEU A 97 1.87 -0.38 -5.67
N TRP A 98 1.52 -1.60 -5.24
CA TRP A 98 0.26 -2.26 -5.57
C TRP A 98 -0.92 -1.66 -4.82
N TYR A 99 -0.72 -1.27 -3.56
CA TYR A 99 -1.78 -0.69 -2.72
C TYR A 99 -1.81 0.84 -2.70
N LEU A 100 -0.73 1.51 -3.11
CA LEU A 100 -0.75 2.94 -3.39
C LEU A 100 -1.55 3.21 -4.66
N TRP A 101 -2.31 4.30 -4.71
CA TRP A 101 -3.02 4.73 -5.92
C TRP A 101 -2.56 6.14 -6.32
N GLY A 102 -2.58 6.44 -7.63
CA GLY A 102 -1.93 7.64 -8.17
C GLY A 102 -2.58 8.97 -7.75
N GLU A 103 -3.84 8.91 -7.35
CA GLU A 103 -4.66 10.04 -6.94
C GLU A 103 -4.28 10.51 -5.53
N CYS A 104 -3.66 9.67 -4.69
CA CYS A 104 -3.06 10.11 -3.42
C CYS A 104 -2.06 11.25 -3.59
N PHE A 105 -1.38 11.31 -4.74
CA PHE A 105 -0.40 12.35 -5.03
C PHE A 105 -1.05 13.68 -5.48
N ASP A 106 -2.30 13.64 -5.94
CA ASP A 106 -3.04 14.87 -6.23
C ASP A 106 -3.47 15.54 -4.92
N GLU A 107 -3.91 14.74 -3.94
CA GLU A 107 -4.35 15.21 -2.62
C GLU A 107 -3.27 15.98 -1.85
N VAL A 108 -1.98 15.64 -2.05
CA VAL A 108 -0.85 16.39 -1.48
C VAL A 108 -0.85 17.86 -1.91
N ASN A 109 -1.31 18.17 -3.13
CA ASN A 109 -1.34 19.53 -3.65
C ASN A 109 -2.63 20.29 -3.29
N ASP A 110 -3.63 19.59 -2.77
CA ASP A 110 -4.92 20.17 -2.35
C ASP A 110 -4.94 20.55 -0.85
N MET A 111 -3.85 20.27 -0.12
CA MET A 111 -3.65 20.58 1.31
C MET A 111 -2.95 21.92 1.57
#